data_AF-A0A4R8TD64-F1
#
_entry.id   AF-A0A4R8TD64-F1
#
_cell.length_a   1.000
_cell.length_b   1.000
_cell.length_c   1.000
_cell.angle_alpha   90.00
_cell.angle_beta   90.00
_cell.angle_gamma   90.00
#
_symmetry.space_group_name_H-M   'P 1'
#
loop_
_entity.id
_entity.type
_entity.pdbx_description
1 polymer ?
#
loop_
_entity_poly.entity_id
_entity_poly.type
_entity_poly.pdbx_seq_one_letter_code
_entity_poly.pdbx_strand_id
1 'polypeptide(L)'
;MGREQPTIVLAPASFRKAARAKKAKATLNQLIPTLLNGHAPARRGIEAAELIVEPRPLKEQPTELPTPQLILEVSDTLTAAHALVAENARPGRDRVAILNMASPLNPGGGFVNGAGSQEESLCMRTTLLPSLKDEWYRLPELSAVYTPDVLVFRDEDAEDVLHHNERWYVDCISSAMLRNPETERDDETGFSHYVTDKDRQLAMEKMKVVLRVCQMKGITRIVVGAWGCGAFGNPVGEIAAAWRKVLLPRVDSRAKSKKVRETWNGIERVVFAIKDEGMANAFEEAFGTGLVREEPESENEESDVEADDGEDDSRQQTIRDLQMRVENTQKPELKAMYQRVLDGLVG
;
A
#
# COMPACT_ATOMS: atom_id res chain seq x y z
N MET A 1 -4.99 41.82 6.40
CA MET A 1 -5.12 40.42 5.94
C MET A 1 -3.93 39.64 6.45
N GLY A 2 -3.99 39.21 7.72
CA GLY A 2 -2.97 38.36 8.33
C GLY A 2 -3.36 36.90 8.11
N ARG A 3 -2.41 36.04 7.75
CA ARG A 3 -2.65 34.60 7.66
C ARG A 3 -2.97 34.07 9.06
N GLU A 4 -4.13 33.42 9.21
CA GLU A 4 -4.63 32.87 10.49
C GLU A 4 -4.15 31.44 10.78
N GLN A 5 -3.31 30.86 9.91
CA GLN A 5 -2.72 29.54 10.18
C GLN A 5 -1.30 29.71 10.76
N PRO A 6 -0.98 29.10 11.91
CA PRO A 6 0.38 29.13 12.44
C PRO A 6 1.31 28.45 11.44
N THR A 7 2.32 29.19 10.97
CA THR A 7 3.41 28.62 10.17
C THR A 7 4.11 27.56 11.01
N ILE A 8 3.83 26.28 10.75
CA ILE A 8 4.58 25.18 11.35
C ILE A 8 6.00 25.25 10.78
N VAL A 9 6.93 25.77 11.58
CA VAL A 9 8.34 25.82 11.20
C VAL A 9 8.88 24.39 11.21
N LEU A 10 8.90 23.76 10.04
CA LEU A 10 9.50 22.44 9.87
C LEU A 10 11.01 22.54 10.04
N ALA A 11 11.57 21.64 10.84
CA ALA A 11 13.01 21.53 11.00
C ALA A 11 13.71 21.32 9.63
N PRO A 12 14.97 21.78 9.46
CA PRO A 12 15.67 21.65 8.19
C PRO A 12 15.76 20.17 7.75
N ALA A 13 15.76 19.93 6.44
CA ALA A 13 15.66 18.58 5.88
C ALA A 13 16.76 17.62 6.39
N SER A 14 17.96 18.13 6.66
CA SER A 14 19.08 17.38 7.25
C SER A 14 18.76 16.88 8.66
N PHE A 15 18.18 17.72 9.51
CA PHE A 15 17.76 17.35 10.87
C PHE A 15 16.64 16.30 10.83
N ARG A 16 15.65 16.48 9.94
CA ARG A 16 14.58 15.49 9.74
C ARG A 16 15.13 14.14 9.25
N LYS A 17 16.10 14.13 8.34
CA LYS A 17 16.79 12.90 7.90
C LYS A 17 17.54 12.23 9.04
N ALA A 18 18.30 12.98 9.84
CA ALA A 18 19.03 12.45 10.99
C ALA A 18 18.11 11.87 12.07
N ALA A 19 16.99 12.55 12.37
CA ALA A 19 15.98 12.05 13.30
C ALA A 19 15.37 10.73 12.83
N ARG A 20 15.00 10.64 11.53
CA ARG A 20 14.52 9.39 10.92
C ARG A 20 15.56 8.27 10.99
N ALA A 21 16.83 8.55 10.68
CA ALA A 21 17.91 7.57 10.78
C ALA A 21 18.08 7.05 12.22
N LYS A 22 17.97 7.93 13.23
CA LYS A 22 18.02 7.54 14.65
C LYS A 22 16.84 6.64 15.02
N LYS A 23 15.61 7.01 14.62
CA LYS A 23 14.39 6.22 14.86
C LYS A 23 14.44 4.87 14.13
N ALA A 24 15.00 4.82 12.92
CA ALA A 24 15.17 3.60 12.14
C ALA A 24 16.11 2.62 12.84
N LYS A 25 17.26 3.09 13.33
CA LYS A 25 18.21 2.25 14.09
C LYS A 25 17.63 1.74 15.40
N ALA A 26 16.86 2.56 16.12
CA ALA A 26 16.17 2.13 17.34
C ALA A 26 15.09 1.07 17.03
N THR A 27 14.31 1.29 15.96
CA THR A 27 13.30 0.35 15.48
C THR A 27 13.93 -1.00 15.15
N LEU A 28 15.00 -1.01 14.36
CA LEU A 28 15.68 -2.23 13.92
C LEU A 28 16.36 -2.98 15.06
N ASN A 29 17.14 -2.29 15.89
CA ASN A 29 18.03 -2.95 16.84
C ASN A 29 17.38 -3.23 18.20
N GLN A 30 16.25 -2.59 18.53
CA GLN A 30 15.61 -2.72 19.84
C GLN A 30 14.16 -3.18 19.73
N LEU A 31 13.35 -2.45 18.95
CA LEU A 31 11.91 -2.72 18.88
C LEU A 31 11.59 -4.03 18.15
N ILE A 32 12.11 -4.23 16.94
CA ILE A 32 11.83 -5.44 16.15
C ILE A 32 12.23 -6.72 16.90
N PRO A 33 13.43 -6.86 17.50
CA PRO A 33 13.78 -8.02 18.30
C PRO A 33 12.80 -8.26 19.46
N THR A 34 12.35 -7.20 20.13
CA THR A 34 11.37 -7.28 21.22
C THR A 34 10.01 -7.79 20.72
N LEU A 35 9.55 -7.30 19.56
CA LEU A 35 8.30 -7.75 18.94
C LEU A 35 8.38 -9.22 18.50
N LEU A 36 9.49 -9.64 17.88
CA LEU A 36 9.65 -11.01 17.39
C LEU A 36 9.65 -12.07 18.49
N ASN A 37 10.01 -11.70 19.73
CA ASN A 37 9.88 -12.58 20.89
C ASN A 37 8.41 -12.90 21.21
N GLY A 38 7.52 -11.92 21.07
CA GLY A 38 6.08 -12.04 21.36
C GLY A 38 5.23 -12.49 20.18
N HIS A 39 5.74 -12.42 18.95
CA HIS A 39 4.97 -12.68 17.73
C HIS A 39 5.55 -13.86 16.93
N ALA A 40 5.15 -15.08 17.30
CA ALA A 40 5.61 -16.31 16.64
C ALA A 40 5.31 -16.39 15.12
N PRO A 41 4.16 -15.92 14.59
CA PRO A 41 3.92 -15.89 13.15
C PRO A 41 4.97 -15.09 12.38
N ALA A 42 5.30 -13.87 12.84
CA ALA A 42 6.31 -13.03 12.19
C ALA A 42 7.70 -13.66 12.17
N ARG A 43 8.10 -14.33 13.26
CA ARG A 43 9.37 -15.05 13.31
C ARG A 43 9.43 -16.20 12.32
N ARG A 44 8.36 -17.02 12.25
CA ARG A 44 8.26 -18.07 11.22
C ARG A 44 8.22 -17.50 9.81
N GLY A 45 7.57 -16.35 9.62
CA GLY A 45 7.52 -15.63 8.36
C GLY A 45 8.90 -15.22 7.85
N ILE A 46 9.74 -14.69 8.73
CA ILE A 46 11.16 -14.37 8.44
C ILE A 46 11.94 -15.63 8.07
N GLU A 47 11.78 -16.72 8.81
CA GLU A 47 12.47 -17.99 8.53
C GLU A 47 12.01 -18.63 7.22
N ALA A 48 10.72 -18.50 6.89
CA ALA A 48 10.09 -19.00 5.67
C ALA A 48 10.29 -18.09 4.45
N ALA A 49 10.91 -16.91 4.62
CA ALA A 49 11.18 -16.03 3.50
C ALA A 49 12.08 -16.72 2.47
N GLU A 50 11.78 -16.49 1.19
CA GLU A 50 12.47 -17.16 0.09
C GLU A 50 12.66 -16.22 -1.10
N LEU A 51 13.82 -16.37 -1.76
CA LEU A 51 14.10 -15.74 -3.05
C LEU A 51 13.56 -16.61 -4.18
N ILE A 52 12.64 -16.08 -4.97
CA ILE A 52 12.06 -16.73 -6.14
C ILE A 52 12.66 -16.08 -7.39
N VAL A 53 13.41 -16.85 -8.16
CA VAL A 53 14.08 -16.40 -9.38
C VAL A 53 13.37 -16.98 -10.60
N GLU A 54 13.06 -16.12 -11.57
CA GLU A 54 12.42 -16.45 -12.84
C GLU A 54 11.22 -17.41 -12.68
N PRO A 55 10.22 -17.06 -11.84
CA PRO A 55 9.05 -17.91 -11.66
C PRO A 55 8.37 -18.17 -13.01
N ARG A 56 8.05 -19.44 -13.26
CA ARG A 56 7.38 -19.88 -14.48
C ARG A 56 5.87 -19.70 -14.36
N PRO A 57 5.18 -19.42 -15.47
CA PRO A 57 3.71 -19.41 -15.49
C PRO A 57 3.14 -20.76 -15.04
N LEU A 58 1.94 -20.73 -14.42
CA LEU A 58 1.20 -21.95 -14.12
C LEU A 58 0.90 -22.74 -15.42
N LYS A 59 1.06 -24.07 -15.36
CA LYS A 59 0.88 -24.97 -16.52
C LYS A 59 -0.56 -25.04 -17.00
N GLU A 60 -1.52 -24.96 -16.08
CA GLU A 60 -2.94 -24.94 -16.37
C GLU A 60 -3.46 -23.54 -16.15
N GLN A 61 -3.96 -22.92 -17.22
CA GLN A 61 -4.62 -21.63 -17.17
C GLN A 61 -6.04 -21.82 -17.67
N PRO A 62 -7.05 -21.66 -16.79
CA PRO A 62 -8.43 -21.81 -17.19
C PRO A 62 -8.79 -20.79 -18.28
N THR A 63 -9.59 -21.23 -19.25
CA THR A 63 -9.86 -20.50 -20.48
C THR A 63 -10.77 -19.28 -20.28
N GLU A 64 -11.60 -19.28 -19.23
CA GLU A 64 -12.56 -18.21 -18.93
C GLU A 64 -12.71 -18.05 -17.41
N LEU A 65 -12.01 -17.08 -16.83
CA LEU A 65 -12.18 -16.68 -15.42
C LEU A 65 -12.14 -15.16 -15.31
N PRO A 66 -12.80 -14.59 -14.28
CA PRO A 66 -12.96 -13.15 -14.15
C PRO A 66 -11.60 -12.46 -14.02
N THR A 67 -11.45 -11.34 -14.70
CA THR A 67 -10.32 -10.42 -14.51
C THR A 67 -10.34 -9.87 -13.09
N PRO A 68 -9.17 -9.62 -12.48
CA PRO A 68 -9.12 -8.99 -11.17
C PRO A 68 -9.82 -7.63 -11.20
N GLN A 69 -10.49 -7.27 -10.11
CA GLN A 69 -10.94 -5.89 -9.88
C GLN A 69 -9.70 -5.02 -9.70
N LEU A 70 -9.63 -3.91 -10.43
CA LEU A 70 -8.51 -2.98 -10.39
C LEU A 70 -8.98 -1.69 -9.74
N ILE A 71 -8.37 -1.34 -8.61
CA ILE A 71 -8.74 -0.20 -7.78
C ILE A 71 -7.55 0.76 -7.68
N LEU A 72 -7.78 2.05 -7.79
CA LEU A 72 -6.82 3.10 -7.46
C LEU A 72 -7.27 3.78 -6.17
N GLU A 73 -6.37 3.88 -5.20
CA GLU A 73 -6.62 4.50 -3.90
C GLU A 73 -5.50 5.50 -3.59
N VAL A 74 -5.87 6.71 -3.16
CA VAL A 74 -4.90 7.74 -2.73
C VAL A 74 -4.55 7.53 -1.26
N SER A 75 -3.74 6.51 -1.00
CA SER A 75 -3.29 6.16 0.34
C SER A 75 -1.90 5.52 0.31
N ASP A 76 -1.33 5.27 1.50
CA ASP A 76 -0.10 4.50 1.61
C ASP A 76 -0.37 2.98 1.54
N THR A 77 0.66 2.23 1.15
CA THR A 77 0.57 0.77 0.93
C THR A 77 -0.02 0.00 2.12
N LEU A 78 0.32 0.36 3.36
CA LEU A 78 -0.17 -0.35 4.55
C LEU A 78 -1.59 0.05 4.92
N THR A 79 -2.01 1.28 4.64
CA THR A 79 -3.40 1.73 4.85
C THR A 79 -4.36 0.97 3.93
N ALA A 80 -4.10 0.96 2.62
CA ALA A 80 -4.87 0.16 1.66
C ALA A 80 -4.87 -1.34 2.01
N ALA A 81 -3.71 -1.87 2.43
CA ALA A 81 -3.61 -3.28 2.80
C ALA A 81 -4.40 -3.61 4.08
N HIS A 82 -4.45 -2.70 5.05
CA HIS A 82 -5.24 -2.89 6.26
C HIS A 82 -6.73 -2.94 5.93
N ALA A 83 -7.23 -2.06 5.06
CA ALA A 83 -8.61 -2.10 4.57
C ALA A 83 -8.95 -3.46 3.93
N LEU A 84 -8.08 -3.96 3.04
CA LEU A 84 -8.27 -5.27 2.41
C LEU A 84 -8.27 -6.46 3.39
N VAL A 85 -7.52 -6.36 4.49
CA VAL A 85 -7.47 -7.37 5.56
C VAL A 85 -8.70 -7.28 6.46
N ALA A 86 -9.20 -6.06 6.71
CA ALA A 86 -10.35 -5.79 7.58
C ALA A 86 -11.71 -6.03 6.91
N GLU A 87 -11.81 -5.85 5.59
CA GLU A 87 -12.95 -6.33 4.81
C GLU A 87 -13.22 -7.79 5.17
N ASN A 88 -14.49 -8.19 5.41
CA ASN A 88 -14.98 -9.53 5.82
C ASN A 88 -14.37 -10.70 5.01
N ALA A 89 -13.08 -10.94 5.21
CA ALA A 89 -12.24 -11.81 4.43
C ALA A 89 -12.51 -13.23 4.90
N ARG A 90 -12.78 -14.12 3.95
CA ARG A 90 -13.05 -15.53 4.23
C ARG A 90 -11.76 -16.11 4.83
N PRO A 91 -11.74 -16.47 6.13
CA PRO A 91 -10.52 -16.89 6.80
C PRO A 91 -9.87 -18.07 6.07
N GLY A 92 -8.58 -17.96 5.75
CA GLY A 92 -7.82 -18.98 5.02
C GLY A 92 -8.01 -19.02 3.50
N ARG A 93 -8.90 -18.19 2.93
CA ARG A 93 -9.10 -18.07 1.48
C ARG A 93 -8.61 -16.73 0.93
N ASP A 94 -8.88 -15.65 1.64
CA ASP A 94 -8.55 -14.31 1.18
C ASP A 94 -7.18 -13.89 1.77
N ARG A 95 -6.10 -14.16 1.02
CA ARG A 95 -4.73 -13.79 1.43
C ARG A 95 -4.32 -12.48 0.78
N VAL A 96 -3.96 -11.51 1.60
CA VAL A 96 -3.52 -10.17 1.19
C VAL A 96 -1.99 -10.13 1.15
N ALA A 97 -1.42 -9.61 0.06
CA ALA A 97 -0.02 -9.26 -0.01
C ALA A 97 0.19 -7.79 -0.37
N ILE A 98 1.36 -7.26 -0.02
CA ILE A 98 1.84 -5.95 -0.46
C ILE A 98 3.10 -6.10 -1.31
N LEU A 99 3.25 -5.25 -2.32
CA LEU A 99 4.50 -5.09 -3.04
C LEU A 99 5.43 -4.13 -2.28
N ASN A 100 6.54 -4.63 -1.74
CA ASN A 100 7.67 -3.78 -1.38
C ASN A 100 8.41 -3.39 -2.67
N MET A 101 8.44 -2.10 -2.95
CA MET A 101 9.12 -1.52 -4.11
C MET A 101 10.62 -1.47 -3.87
N ALA A 102 11.22 -2.66 -3.81
CA ALA A 102 12.49 -2.89 -3.17
C ALA A 102 13.68 -2.29 -3.91
N SER A 103 14.70 -1.93 -3.14
CA SER A 103 16.05 -1.69 -3.63
C SER A 103 16.65 -2.99 -4.20
N PRO A 104 17.23 -2.97 -5.42
CA PRO A 104 17.91 -4.15 -5.95
C PRO A 104 19.25 -4.41 -5.25
N LEU A 105 19.79 -3.43 -4.51
CA LEU A 105 21.17 -3.45 -4.01
C LEU A 105 21.30 -3.63 -2.51
N ASN A 106 20.36 -3.11 -1.73
CA ASN A 106 20.46 -3.07 -0.27
C ASN A 106 19.11 -3.41 0.36
N PRO A 107 19.06 -4.34 1.34
CA PRO A 107 17.84 -4.61 2.09
C PRO A 107 17.30 -3.38 2.79
N GLY A 108 16.01 -3.08 2.60
CA GLY A 108 15.38 -1.91 3.17
C GLY A 108 15.90 -0.58 2.63
N GLY A 109 16.59 -0.60 1.48
CA GLY A 109 17.08 0.60 0.81
C GLY A 109 17.95 1.48 1.70
N GLY A 110 17.53 2.73 1.89
CA GLY A 110 18.16 3.74 2.73
C GLY A 110 17.57 3.86 4.13
N PHE A 111 16.84 2.85 4.63
CA PHE A 111 16.09 2.92 5.90
C PHE A 111 16.93 3.42 7.08
N VAL A 112 18.06 2.76 7.33
CA VAL A 112 18.97 3.13 8.44
C VAL A 112 19.67 4.47 8.24
N ASN A 113 19.61 5.02 7.02
CA ASN A 113 20.15 6.32 6.64
C ASN A 113 19.07 7.42 6.61
N GLY A 114 17.83 7.10 7.03
CA GLY A 114 16.73 8.05 7.09
C GLY A 114 16.19 8.47 5.73
N ALA A 115 16.29 7.60 4.71
CA ALA A 115 15.52 7.79 3.48
C ALA A 115 14.00 7.64 3.76
N GLY A 116 13.16 8.01 2.80
CA GLY A 116 11.70 8.06 2.98
C GLY A 116 10.94 7.72 1.71
N SER A 117 11.39 6.70 0.99
CA SER A 117 10.58 6.05 -0.03
C SER A 117 9.66 5.01 0.61
N GLN A 118 8.87 4.33 -0.22
CA GLN A 118 7.92 3.31 0.22
C GLN A 118 8.60 2.17 0.98
N GLU A 119 9.73 1.64 0.50
CA GLU A 119 10.46 0.55 1.17
C GLU A 119 10.91 0.94 2.58
N GLU A 120 11.43 2.16 2.78
CA GLU A 120 11.83 2.61 4.13
C GLU A 120 10.62 2.82 5.05
N SER A 121 9.48 3.23 4.52
CA SER A 121 8.22 3.31 5.29
C SER A 121 7.80 1.92 5.78
N LEU A 122 7.82 0.92 4.88
CA LEU A 122 7.55 -0.47 5.26
C LEU A 122 8.52 -0.98 6.33
N CYS A 123 9.83 -0.72 6.19
CA CYS A 123 10.82 -1.13 7.19
C CYS A 123 10.64 -0.42 8.54
N MET A 124 10.10 0.80 8.54
CA MET A 124 9.81 1.55 9.76
C MET A 124 8.59 1.02 10.50
N ARG A 125 7.62 0.44 9.78
CA ARG A 125 6.29 0.09 10.30
C ARG A 125 6.06 -1.40 10.47
N THR A 126 6.98 -2.23 9.97
CA THR A 126 6.80 -3.68 9.90
C THR A 126 8.05 -4.47 10.28
N THR A 127 7.89 -5.77 10.51
CA THR A 127 8.99 -6.71 10.73
C THR A 127 9.61 -7.24 9.42
N LEU A 128 9.44 -6.55 8.29
CA LEU A 128 9.91 -6.99 6.99
C LEU A 128 11.44 -7.08 6.92
N LEU A 129 12.16 -6.04 7.36
CA LEU A 129 13.61 -5.92 7.09
C LEU A 129 14.45 -7.15 7.49
N PRO A 130 14.24 -7.80 8.65
CA PRO A 130 14.97 -9.03 9.00
C PRO A 130 14.77 -10.22 8.04
N SER A 131 13.69 -10.25 7.24
CA SER A 131 13.48 -11.32 6.24
C SER A 131 14.30 -11.11 4.96
N LEU A 132 14.79 -9.89 4.74
CA LEU A 132 15.50 -9.48 3.54
C LEU A 132 17.00 -9.77 3.70
N LYS A 133 17.40 -11.01 3.39
CA LYS A 133 18.78 -11.49 3.64
C LYS A 133 19.78 -10.85 2.67
N ASP A 134 20.88 -10.31 3.20
CA ASP A 134 21.95 -9.65 2.43
C ASP A 134 22.47 -10.50 1.25
N GLU A 135 22.55 -11.83 1.42
CA GLU A 135 23.03 -12.78 0.40
C GLU A 135 22.17 -12.84 -0.86
N TRP A 136 20.93 -12.36 -0.80
CA TRP A 136 20.03 -12.28 -1.97
C TRP A 136 20.18 -10.96 -2.74
N TYR A 137 20.79 -9.94 -2.14
CA TYR A 137 20.86 -8.59 -2.71
C TYR A 137 21.99 -8.46 -3.72
N ARG A 138 21.82 -7.47 -4.62
CA ARG A 138 22.02 -7.65 -6.06
C ARG A 138 20.96 -8.62 -6.61
N LEU A 139 19.71 -8.31 -6.29
CA LEU A 139 18.55 -9.12 -6.66
C LEU A 139 18.63 -9.47 -8.15
N PRO A 140 18.44 -10.75 -8.52
CA PRO A 140 18.37 -11.15 -9.92
C PRO A 140 17.30 -10.34 -10.66
N GLU A 141 17.55 -10.05 -11.94
CA GLU A 141 16.74 -9.10 -12.71
C GLU A 141 15.24 -9.46 -12.72
N LEU A 142 14.90 -10.74 -12.86
CA LEU A 142 13.54 -11.26 -12.80
C LEU A 142 13.34 -12.10 -11.53
N SER A 143 13.27 -11.44 -10.38
CA SER A 143 13.09 -12.11 -9.10
C SER A 143 12.21 -11.34 -8.13
N ALA A 144 11.75 -12.04 -7.09
CA ALA A 144 11.13 -11.44 -5.93
C ALA A 144 11.48 -12.23 -4.67
N VAL A 145 11.58 -11.55 -3.54
CA VAL A 145 11.61 -12.19 -2.21
C VAL A 145 10.19 -12.22 -1.67
N TYR A 146 9.67 -13.41 -1.39
CA TYR A 146 8.38 -13.57 -0.73
C TYR A 146 8.60 -13.74 0.77
N THR A 147 7.87 -12.98 1.59
CA THR A 147 7.87 -13.07 3.06
C THR A 147 6.43 -13.18 3.55
N PRO A 148 6.00 -14.32 4.11
CA PRO A 148 4.68 -14.44 4.72
C PRO A 148 4.63 -13.81 6.11
N ASP A 149 3.42 -13.53 6.61
CA ASP A 149 3.14 -13.16 8.00
C ASP A 149 4.00 -11.98 8.53
N VAL A 150 4.21 -10.95 7.71
CA VAL A 150 4.91 -9.72 8.14
C VAL A 150 4.02 -8.98 9.13
N LEU A 151 4.51 -8.78 10.36
CA LEU A 151 3.79 -8.04 11.39
C LEU A 151 3.86 -6.54 11.09
N VAL A 152 2.69 -5.92 11.03
CA VAL A 152 2.52 -4.46 11.00
C VAL A 152 2.29 -3.98 12.44
N PHE A 153 3.12 -3.05 12.89
CA PHE A 153 3.13 -2.60 14.28
C PHE A 153 3.03 -1.07 14.44
N ARG A 154 2.89 -0.33 13.35
CA ARG A 154 2.79 1.15 13.37
C ARG A 154 2.02 1.66 12.15
N ASP A 155 1.15 2.63 12.37
CA ASP A 155 0.45 3.34 11.30
C ASP A 155 1.27 4.48 10.70
N GLU A 156 0.76 5.13 9.68
CA GLU A 156 1.53 6.08 8.86
C GLU A 156 2.06 7.27 9.67
N ASP A 157 1.20 7.87 10.49
CA ASP A 157 1.51 9.07 11.28
C ASP A 157 1.73 8.78 12.78
N ALA A 158 1.70 7.51 13.16
CA ALA A 158 1.85 7.12 14.56
C ALA A 158 3.32 7.23 15.02
N GLU A 159 3.57 8.03 16.04
CA GLU A 159 4.86 8.00 16.75
C GLU A 159 5.04 6.67 17.49
N ASP A 160 3.95 6.24 18.14
CA ASP A 160 3.87 5.03 18.94
C ASP A 160 3.60 3.78 18.10
N VAL A 161 3.83 2.62 18.73
CA VAL A 161 3.45 1.34 18.14
C VAL A 161 1.99 1.04 18.45
N LEU A 162 1.33 0.33 17.54
CA LEU A 162 -0.03 -0.17 17.72
C LEU A 162 -0.16 -0.98 19.02
N HIS A 163 -1.34 -0.90 19.66
CA HIS A 163 -1.65 -1.78 20.78
C HIS A 163 -1.60 -3.23 20.31
N HIS A 164 -1.28 -4.15 21.22
CA HIS A 164 -1.08 -5.56 20.88
C HIS A 164 -2.24 -6.21 20.11
N ASN A 165 -3.48 -5.75 20.33
CA ASN A 165 -4.69 -6.26 19.66
C ASN A 165 -5.00 -5.59 18.32
N GLU A 166 -4.35 -4.49 18.00
CA GLU A 166 -4.52 -3.75 16.74
C GLU A 166 -3.46 -4.12 15.72
N ARG A 167 -2.42 -4.84 16.16
CA ARG A 167 -1.37 -5.34 15.27
C ARG A 167 -1.92 -6.42 14.37
N TRP A 168 -1.53 -6.37 13.11
CA TRP A 168 -2.03 -7.27 12.08
C TRP A 168 -0.86 -7.81 11.23
N TYR A 169 -1.18 -8.77 10.37
CA TYR A 169 -0.20 -9.48 9.55
C TYR A 169 -0.56 -9.34 8.08
N VAL A 170 0.46 -9.26 7.24
CA VAL A 170 0.31 -9.22 5.79
C VAL A 170 1.46 -9.96 5.12
N ASP A 171 1.23 -10.54 3.95
CA ASP A 171 2.32 -11.06 3.15
C ASP A 171 3.03 -9.94 2.40
N CYS A 172 4.32 -10.09 2.12
CA CYS A 172 5.07 -9.12 1.36
C CYS A 172 5.83 -9.78 0.20
N ILE A 173 5.73 -9.17 -0.98
CA ILE A 173 6.53 -9.50 -2.15
C ILE A 173 7.50 -8.34 -2.37
N SER A 174 8.79 -8.56 -2.17
CA SER A 174 9.83 -7.55 -2.42
C SER A 174 10.45 -7.77 -3.80
N SER A 175 10.28 -6.80 -4.70
CA SER A 175 10.88 -6.85 -6.04
C SER A 175 11.32 -5.46 -6.50
N ALA A 176 12.39 -5.41 -7.29
CA ALA A 176 13.00 -4.17 -7.73
C ALA A 176 12.63 -3.81 -9.17
N MET A 177 12.25 -2.55 -9.40
CA MET A 177 12.04 -1.99 -10.74
C MET A 177 13.38 -1.50 -11.34
N LEU A 178 13.36 -1.11 -12.62
CA LEU A 178 14.49 -0.47 -13.31
C LEU A 178 14.95 0.77 -12.54
N ARG A 179 16.26 1.00 -12.48
CA ARG A 179 16.84 2.18 -11.83
C ARG A 179 17.36 3.15 -12.87
N ASN A 180 16.80 4.35 -12.87
CA ASN A 180 17.16 5.46 -13.76
C ASN A 180 17.26 5.01 -15.23
N PRO A 181 16.20 4.39 -15.79
CA PRO A 181 16.18 4.04 -17.20
C PRO A 181 16.30 5.32 -18.05
N GLU A 182 16.75 5.16 -19.30
CA GLU A 182 16.80 6.28 -20.22
C GLU A 182 15.39 6.66 -20.65
N THR A 183 15.04 7.93 -20.46
CA THR A 183 13.70 8.46 -20.72
C THR A 183 13.77 9.74 -21.53
N GLU A 184 12.79 9.94 -22.40
CA GLU A 184 12.59 11.18 -23.13
C GLU A 184 11.27 11.80 -22.69
N ARG A 185 11.17 13.13 -22.74
CA ARG A 185 9.97 13.88 -22.38
C ARG A 185 9.26 14.30 -23.64
N ASP A 186 7.97 14.02 -23.70
CA ASP A 186 7.07 14.56 -24.71
C ASP A 186 6.65 15.97 -24.28
N ASP A 187 7.00 16.97 -25.08
CA ASP A 187 6.71 18.38 -24.81
C ASP A 187 5.22 18.71 -25.02
N GLU A 188 4.48 17.93 -25.81
CA GLU A 188 3.05 18.14 -26.07
C GLU A 188 2.19 17.62 -24.93
N THR A 189 2.46 16.38 -24.49
CA THR A 189 1.67 15.73 -23.43
C THR A 189 2.25 15.98 -22.03
N GLY A 190 3.51 16.40 -21.94
CA GLY A 190 4.24 16.59 -20.68
C GLY A 190 4.71 15.30 -20.02
N PHE A 191 4.29 14.13 -20.52
CA PHE A 191 4.68 12.81 -20.01
C PHE A 191 6.08 12.41 -20.49
N SER A 192 6.76 11.60 -19.68
CA SER A 192 7.99 10.93 -20.11
C SER A 192 7.71 9.51 -20.58
N HIS A 193 8.53 9.01 -21.50
CA HIS A 193 8.49 7.64 -22.01
C HIS A 193 9.87 7.00 -21.97
N TYR A 194 9.92 5.68 -21.95
CA TYR A 194 11.20 4.97 -22.09
C TYR A 194 11.77 5.17 -23.49
N VAL A 195 13.07 5.38 -23.61
CA VAL A 195 13.69 5.47 -24.94
C VAL A 195 13.67 4.09 -25.63
N THR A 196 13.84 3.01 -24.86
CA THR A 196 13.94 1.66 -25.43
C THR A 196 12.72 0.78 -25.13
N ASP A 197 12.30 0.00 -26.13
CA ASP A 197 11.29 -1.05 -25.95
C ASP A 197 11.76 -2.18 -25.02
N LYS A 198 13.08 -2.34 -24.85
CA LYS A 198 13.64 -3.32 -23.94
C LYS A 198 13.27 -3.00 -22.49
N ASP A 199 13.33 -1.73 -22.09
CA ASP A 199 12.95 -1.30 -20.75
C ASP A 199 11.44 -1.48 -20.51
N ARG A 200 10.61 -1.13 -21.50
CA ARG A 200 9.16 -1.43 -21.49
C ARG A 200 8.88 -2.91 -21.24
N GLN A 201 9.54 -3.77 -22.01
CA GLN A 201 9.36 -5.21 -21.91
C GLN A 201 9.84 -5.74 -20.56
N LEU A 202 10.97 -5.25 -20.07
CA LEU A 202 11.53 -5.66 -18.79
C LEU A 202 10.65 -5.24 -17.61
N ALA A 203 10.10 -4.03 -17.63
CA ALA A 203 9.12 -3.58 -16.64
C ALA A 203 7.88 -4.50 -16.62
N MET A 204 7.35 -4.86 -17.79
CA MET A 204 6.24 -5.82 -17.90
C MET A 204 6.59 -7.21 -17.38
N GLU A 205 7.79 -7.74 -17.69
CA GLU A 205 8.21 -9.06 -17.16
C GLU A 205 8.38 -9.04 -15.65
N LYS A 206 8.88 -7.94 -15.07
CA LYS A 206 8.94 -7.75 -13.61
C LYS A 206 7.56 -7.74 -12.96
N MET A 207 6.56 -7.10 -13.57
CA MET A 207 5.16 -7.15 -13.11
C MET A 207 4.62 -8.58 -13.14
N LYS A 208 4.90 -9.34 -14.21
CA LYS A 208 4.51 -10.75 -14.29
C LYS A 208 5.18 -11.60 -13.21
N VAL A 209 6.45 -11.34 -12.86
CA VAL A 209 7.13 -12.03 -11.75
C VAL A 209 6.32 -11.86 -10.46
N VAL A 210 5.91 -10.64 -10.12
CA VAL A 210 5.10 -10.37 -8.92
C VAL A 210 3.78 -11.15 -8.96
N LEU A 211 3.05 -11.09 -10.08
CA LEU A 211 1.75 -11.78 -10.20
C LEU A 211 1.88 -13.31 -10.22
N ARG A 212 2.94 -13.88 -10.81
CA ARG A 212 3.24 -15.31 -10.72
C ARG A 212 3.52 -15.73 -9.29
N VAL A 213 4.24 -14.91 -8.51
CA VAL A 213 4.46 -15.16 -7.08
C VAL A 213 3.13 -15.13 -6.32
N CYS A 214 2.23 -14.19 -6.62
CA CYS A 214 0.88 -14.19 -6.04
C CYS A 214 0.17 -15.52 -6.28
N GLN A 215 0.13 -16.00 -7.53
CA GLN A 215 -0.49 -17.27 -7.88
C GLN A 215 0.17 -18.47 -7.18
N MET A 216 1.51 -18.51 -7.15
CA MET A 216 2.28 -19.57 -6.48
C MET A 216 2.00 -19.64 -4.98
N LYS A 217 1.68 -18.51 -4.33
CA LYS A 217 1.48 -18.39 -2.89
C LYS A 217 0.00 -18.30 -2.47
N GLY A 218 -0.91 -18.42 -3.44
CA GLY A 218 -2.35 -18.32 -3.20
C GLY A 218 -2.78 -16.94 -2.69
N ILE A 219 -2.08 -15.88 -3.11
CA ILE A 219 -2.48 -14.51 -2.84
C ILE A 219 -3.65 -14.16 -3.74
N THR A 220 -4.76 -13.75 -3.14
CA THR A 220 -5.97 -13.38 -3.85
C THR A 220 -6.14 -11.87 -3.96
N ARG A 221 -5.50 -11.09 -3.08
CA ARG A 221 -5.57 -9.63 -3.08
C ARG A 221 -4.16 -9.06 -2.94
N ILE A 222 -3.79 -8.10 -3.78
CA ILE A 222 -2.48 -7.47 -3.70
C ILE A 222 -2.56 -5.95 -3.77
N VAL A 223 -1.83 -5.29 -2.87
CA VAL A 223 -1.57 -3.85 -2.93
C VAL A 223 -0.25 -3.62 -3.65
N VAL A 224 -0.30 -2.86 -4.73
CA VAL A 224 0.83 -2.35 -5.51
C VAL A 224 0.80 -0.81 -5.47
N GLY A 225 1.47 -0.16 -6.41
CA GLY A 225 1.41 1.29 -6.58
C GLY A 225 2.23 1.74 -7.78
N ALA A 226 2.67 3.00 -7.78
CA ALA A 226 3.51 3.60 -8.81
C ALA A 226 4.97 3.06 -8.75
N TRP A 227 5.13 1.76 -9.03
CA TRP A 227 6.38 1.01 -8.82
C TRP A 227 7.54 1.56 -9.66
N GLY A 228 8.53 2.15 -8.98
CA GLY A 228 9.71 2.73 -9.60
C GLY A 228 9.57 4.19 -10.05
N CYS A 229 8.41 4.83 -9.87
CA CYS A 229 8.15 6.20 -10.34
C CYS A 229 8.75 7.31 -9.47
N GLY A 230 9.24 6.97 -8.27
CA GLY A 230 9.92 7.90 -7.37
C GLY A 230 11.44 7.95 -7.63
N ALA A 231 12.22 7.54 -6.62
CA ALA A 231 13.69 7.62 -6.64
C ALA A 231 14.39 6.83 -7.77
N PHE A 232 13.66 5.97 -8.50
CA PHE A 232 14.19 5.18 -9.60
C PHE A 232 13.86 5.77 -10.98
N GLY A 233 13.12 6.87 -11.05
CA GLY A 233 12.96 7.65 -12.28
C GLY A 233 12.20 6.95 -13.41
N ASN A 234 11.33 5.98 -13.11
CA ASN A 234 10.47 5.39 -14.14
C ASN A 234 9.32 6.37 -14.47
N PRO A 235 8.95 6.55 -15.74
CA PRO A 235 7.80 7.38 -16.08
C PRO A 235 6.50 6.74 -15.61
N VAL A 236 5.67 7.52 -14.91
CA VAL A 236 4.39 7.03 -14.36
C VAL A 236 3.45 6.52 -15.45
N GLY A 237 3.42 7.19 -16.62
CA GLY A 237 2.58 6.79 -17.74
C GLY A 237 2.98 5.43 -18.34
N GLU A 238 4.28 5.15 -18.45
CA GLU A 238 4.79 3.85 -18.91
C GLU A 238 4.47 2.74 -17.91
N ILE A 239 4.62 2.99 -16.61
CA ILE A 239 4.31 2.01 -15.57
C ILE A 239 2.80 1.71 -15.51
N ALA A 240 1.94 2.73 -15.58
CA ALA A 240 0.49 2.56 -15.65
C ALA A 240 0.07 1.76 -16.90
N ALA A 241 0.59 2.14 -18.07
CA ALA A 241 0.31 1.43 -19.32
C ALA A 241 0.83 -0.02 -19.32
N ALA A 242 1.97 -0.28 -18.68
CA ALA A 242 2.51 -1.62 -18.51
C ALA A 242 1.61 -2.48 -17.61
N TRP A 243 1.19 -1.95 -16.45
CA TRP A 243 0.24 -2.66 -15.58
C TRP A 243 -1.06 -2.99 -16.29
N ARG A 244 -1.63 -2.02 -17.03
CA ARG A 244 -2.83 -2.23 -17.84
C ARG A 244 -2.64 -3.36 -18.85
N LYS A 245 -1.54 -3.35 -19.62
CA LYS A 245 -1.22 -4.40 -20.61
C LYS A 245 -1.06 -5.77 -19.97
N VAL A 246 -0.51 -5.83 -18.76
CA VAL A 246 -0.30 -7.07 -18.00
C VAL A 246 -1.62 -7.59 -17.45
N LEU A 247 -2.44 -6.75 -16.82
CA LEU A 247 -3.63 -7.15 -16.06
C LEU A 247 -4.89 -7.31 -16.92
N LEU A 248 -5.10 -6.46 -17.93
CA LEU A 248 -6.35 -6.43 -18.70
C LEU A 248 -6.26 -7.15 -20.04
N PRO A 249 -7.31 -7.90 -20.44
CA PRO A 249 -7.37 -8.52 -21.75
C PRO A 249 -7.25 -7.49 -22.90
N ARG A 250 -6.40 -7.73 -23.92
CA ARG A 250 -6.46 -6.98 -25.19
C ARG A 250 -7.81 -7.23 -25.87
N VAL A 251 -8.49 -6.15 -26.23
CA VAL A 251 -9.79 -6.15 -26.92
C VAL A 251 -9.64 -6.47 -28.43
N ASP A 252 -8.42 -6.53 -28.96
CA ASP A 252 -8.19 -6.70 -30.39
C ASP A 252 -8.33 -8.14 -30.89
N SER A 253 -9.49 -8.42 -31.46
CA SER A 253 -9.96 -9.65 -32.11
C SER A 253 -9.17 -10.11 -33.36
N ARG A 254 -7.96 -9.61 -33.62
CA ARG A 254 -7.20 -9.89 -34.86
C ARG A 254 -5.78 -10.42 -34.70
N ALA A 255 -5.30 -10.66 -33.48
CA ALA A 255 -3.97 -11.25 -33.30
C ALA A 255 -3.99 -12.77 -33.53
N LYS A 256 -3.59 -13.21 -34.74
CA LYS A 256 -3.28 -14.61 -35.11
C LYS A 256 -2.10 -15.24 -34.35
N SER A 257 -1.62 -14.63 -33.26
CA SER A 257 -0.46 -15.12 -32.52
C SER A 257 -0.90 -16.12 -31.44
N LYS A 258 -0.61 -17.40 -31.69
CA LYS A 258 -0.78 -18.56 -30.79
C LYS A 258 0.09 -18.51 -29.52
N LYS A 259 0.52 -17.33 -29.04
CA LYS A 259 1.30 -17.25 -27.79
C LYS A 259 0.31 -17.40 -26.63
N VAL A 260 0.43 -18.50 -25.88
CA VAL A 260 -0.36 -18.74 -24.66
C VAL A 260 -0.15 -17.52 -23.77
N ARG A 261 -1.25 -16.82 -23.50
CA ARG A 261 -1.25 -15.60 -22.72
C ARG A 261 -1.47 -15.97 -21.27
N GLU A 262 -0.67 -15.38 -20.39
CA GLU A 262 -0.84 -15.55 -18.95
C GLU A 262 -2.14 -14.92 -18.46
N THR A 263 -2.93 -15.70 -17.72
CA THR A 263 -4.07 -15.25 -16.95
C THR A 263 -3.69 -15.20 -15.47
N TRP A 264 -4.22 -14.20 -14.77
CA TRP A 264 -3.96 -13.98 -13.34
C TRP A 264 -5.01 -14.64 -12.46
N ASN A 265 -5.42 -15.86 -12.84
CA ASN A 265 -6.41 -16.61 -12.10
C ASN A 265 -6.02 -16.76 -10.62
N GLY A 266 -7.01 -16.65 -9.74
CA GLY A 266 -6.84 -16.67 -8.29
C GLY A 266 -6.60 -15.29 -7.68
N ILE A 267 -6.16 -14.30 -8.47
CA ILE A 267 -6.06 -12.92 -8.03
C ILE A 267 -7.41 -12.24 -8.28
N GLU A 268 -8.11 -11.94 -7.19
CA GLU A 268 -9.45 -11.33 -7.17
C GLU A 268 -9.36 -9.80 -7.24
N ARG A 269 -8.41 -9.19 -6.52
CA ARG A 269 -8.25 -7.72 -6.48
C ARG A 269 -6.79 -7.27 -6.56
N VAL A 270 -6.57 -6.17 -7.28
CA VAL A 270 -5.30 -5.42 -7.32
C VAL A 270 -5.60 -3.97 -6.98
N VAL A 271 -5.03 -3.50 -5.88
CA VAL A 271 -5.17 -2.10 -5.43
C VAL A 271 -3.88 -1.36 -5.72
N PHE A 272 -3.95 -0.26 -6.46
CA PHE A 272 -2.87 0.67 -6.69
C PHE A 272 -2.92 1.75 -5.60
N ALA A 273 -2.18 1.57 -4.51
CA ALA A 273 -2.06 2.58 -3.45
C ALA A 273 -0.98 3.60 -3.83
N ILE A 274 -1.39 4.84 -4.15
CA ILE A 274 -0.50 5.92 -4.58
C ILE A 274 -0.76 7.15 -3.72
N LYS A 275 0.10 7.36 -2.71
CA LYS A 275 -0.04 8.44 -1.73
C LYS A 275 -0.02 9.86 -2.33
N ASP A 276 0.82 10.09 -3.35
CA ASP A 276 0.91 11.41 -3.98
C ASP A 276 -0.24 11.59 -4.97
N GLU A 277 -1.14 12.53 -4.69
CA GLU A 277 -2.36 12.75 -5.46
C GLU A 277 -2.08 13.12 -6.92
N GLY A 278 -1.05 13.94 -7.18
CA GLY A 278 -0.65 14.29 -8.54
C GLY A 278 -0.16 13.06 -9.32
N MET A 279 0.63 12.20 -8.69
CA MET A 279 1.07 10.93 -9.25
C MET A 279 -0.10 9.95 -9.45
N ALA A 280 -1.07 9.91 -8.52
CA ALA A 280 -2.26 9.08 -8.65
C ALA A 280 -3.11 9.51 -9.85
N ASN A 281 -3.32 10.82 -10.03
CA ASN A 281 -4.03 11.38 -11.17
C ASN A 281 -3.33 11.07 -12.50
N ALA A 282 -2.01 11.26 -12.56
CA ALA A 282 -1.22 10.93 -13.74
C ALA A 282 -1.21 9.41 -14.04
N PHE A 283 -1.25 8.58 -13.00
CA PHE A 283 -1.34 7.12 -13.13
C PHE A 283 -2.71 6.72 -13.68
N GLU A 284 -3.80 7.29 -13.15
CA GLU A 284 -5.17 7.05 -13.60
C GLU A 284 -5.36 7.44 -15.06
N GLU A 285 -4.94 8.65 -15.43
CA GLU A 285 -5.03 9.17 -16.80
C GLU A 285 -4.32 8.25 -17.79
N ALA A 286 -3.11 7.81 -17.47
CA ALA A 286 -2.33 6.93 -18.33
C ALA A 286 -2.83 5.48 -18.33
N PHE A 287 -3.44 5.00 -17.23
CA PHE A 287 -4.06 3.69 -17.18
C PHE A 287 -5.34 3.66 -18.02
N GLY A 288 -6.13 4.73 -17.99
CA GLY A 288 -7.39 4.84 -18.73
C GLY A 288 -8.44 3.85 -18.24
N THR A 289 -9.20 3.26 -19.17
CA THR A 289 -10.36 2.43 -18.82
C THR A 289 -9.99 1.11 -18.13
N GLY A 290 -10.83 0.71 -17.17
CA GLY A 290 -10.72 -0.55 -16.44
C GLY A 290 -10.07 -0.43 -15.06
N LEU A 291 -9.76 0.78 -14.61
CA LEU A 291 -9.34 1.12 -13.24
C LEU A 291 -10.48 1.89 -12.57
N VAL A 292 -10.88 1.47 -11.37
CA VAL A 292 -11.88 2.16 -10.56
C VAL A 292 -11.16 2.97 -9.50
N ARG A 293 -11.39 4.28 -9.44
CA ARG A 293 -10.87 5.10 -8.35
C ARG A 293 -11.82 5.02 -7.16
N GLU A 294 -11.28 4.62 -6.02
CA GLU A 294 -11.96 4.71 -4.74
C GLU A 294 -11.36 5.91 -4.00
N GLU A 295 -12.23 6.87 -3.66
CA GLU A 295 -11.86 7.89 -2.70
C GLU A 295 -11.87 7.24 -1.33
N PRO A 296 -10.89 7.52 -0.45
CA PRO A 296 -11.02 7.11 0.93
C PRO A 296 -12.36 7.65 1.44
N GLU A 297 -13.12 6.82 2.14
CA GLU A 297 -14.26 7.32 2.91
C GLU A 297 -13.73 8.47 3.75
N SER A 298 -14.05 9.69 3.34
CA SER A 298 -13.94 10.82 4.24
C SER A 298 -14.77 10.42 5.44
N GLU A 299 -14.27 10.69 6.64
CA GLU A 299 -15.13 10.85 7.80
C GLU A 299 -16.02 12.10 7.56
N ASN A 300 -16.86 12.05 6.53
CA ASN A 300 -17.97 12.94 6.33
C ASN A 300 -19.11 12.30 7.12
N GLU A 301 -19.29 12.81 8.35
CA GLU A 301 -20.59 12.93 8.96
C GLU A 301 -21.54 13.61 7.97
N GLU A 302 -22.20 12.82 7.13
CA GLU A 302 -23.45 13.15 6.45
C GLU A 302 -23.91 11.88 5.70
N SER A 303 -24.48 10.96 6.47
CA SER A 303 -25.26 9.87 5.88
C SER A 303 -26.56 10.46 5.32
N ASP A 304 -26.69 10.46 4.00
CA ASP A 304 -28.00 10.54 3.34
C ASP A 304 -28.84 9.34 3.80
N VAL A 305 -29.76 9.61 4.72
CA VAL A 305 -30.72 8.65 5.22
C VAL A 305 -31.82 8.50 4.16
N GLU A 306 -31.83 7.35 3.47
CA GLU A 306 -33.08 6.83 2.94
C GLU A 306 -33.99 6.49 4.12
N ALA A 307 -35.18 7.09 4.10
CA ALA A 307 -36.16 7.08 5.17
C ALA A 307 -36.49 5.67 5.71
N ASP A 308 -36.25 5.47 7.01
CA ASP A 308 -36.93 4.44 7.79
C ASP A 308 -37.21 4.99 9.21
N ASP A 309 -38.44 4.79 9.68
CA ASP A 309 -39.13 5.51 10.76
C ASP A 309 -38.61 5.19 12.19
N GLY A 310 -37.31 5.38 12.45
CA GLY A 310 -36.65 5.03 13.73
C GLY A 310 -35.95 6.15 14.52
N GLU A 311 -35.94 7.40 14.02
CA GLU A 311 -35.05 8.48 14.52
C GLU A 311 -35.30 8.97 15.96
N ASP A 312 -36.51 8.86 16.50
CA ASP A 312 -36.85 9.55 17.76
C ASP A 312 -36.23 8.85 19.00
N ASP A 313 -36.09 7.52 18.99
CA ASP A 313 -35.54 6.76 20.12
C ASP A 313 -34.00 6.86 20.19
N SER A 314 -33.34 6.92 19.02
CA SER A 314 -31.88 7.09 18.90
C SER A 314 -31.42 8.48 19.34
N ARG A 315 -32.16 9.53 18.98
CA ARG A 315 -31.86 10.91 19.39
C ARG A 315 -32.02 11.09 20.90
N GLN A 316 -33.09 10.55 21.49
CA GLN A 316 -33.30 10.59 22.93
C GLN A 316 -32.22 9.83 23.69
N GLN A 317 -31.75 8.70 23.17
CA GLN A 317 -30.66 7.93 23.76
C GLN A 317 -29.32 8.69 23.71
N THR A 318 -29.03 9.34 22.58
CA THR A 318 -27.82 10.15 22.39
C THR A 318 -27.79 11.36 23.33
N ILE A 319 -28.94 12.01 23.54
CA ILE A 319 -29.08 13.12 24.49
C ILE A 319 -28.81 12.65 25.93
N ARG A 320 -29.35 11.50 26.35
CA ARG A 320 -29.10 10.94 27.69
C ARG A 320 -27.62 10.61 27.92
N ASP A 321 -26.97 10.01 26.92
CA ASP A 321 -25.55 9.64 27.03
C ASP A 321 -24.63 10.87 27.11
N LEU A 322 -24.94 11.93 26.36
CA LEU A 322 -24.21 13.20 26.44
C LEU A 322 -24.42 13.92 27.77
N GLN A 323 -25.63 13.90 28.32
CA GLN A 323 -25.91 14.45 29.67
C GLN A 323 -25.07 13.73 30.73
N MET A 324 -24.99 12.39 30.71
CA MET A 324 -24.14 11.64 31.63
C MET A 324 -22.65 11.96 31.48
N ARG A 325 -22.18 12.22 30.25
CA ARG A 325 -20.78 12.61 29.99
C ARG A 325 -20.47 14.02 30.52
N VAL A 326 -21.41 14.96 30.42
CA VAL A 326 -21.27 16.30 31.02
C VAL A 326 -21.19 16.24 32.55
N GLU A 327 -22.00 15.41 33.19
CA GLU A 327 -22.03 15.26 34.65
C GLU A 327 -20.77 14.60 35.20
N ASN A 328 -20.29 13.55 34.54
CA ASN A 328 -19.14 12.75 35.02
C ASN A 328 -17.76 13.34 34.66
N THR A 329 -17.71 14.39 33.83
CA THR A 329 -16.46 15.00 33.39
C THR A 329 -15.95 16.07 34.35
N GLN A 330 -14.76 15.84 34.93
CA GLN A 330 -14.09 16.79 35.84
C GLN A 330 -13.23 17.84 35.11
N LYS A 331 -12.89 17.62 33.83
CA LYS A 331 -12.07 18.55 33.03
C LYS A 331 -12.94 19.66 32.43
N PRO A 332 -12.71 20.96 32.75
CA PRO A 332 -13.58 22.06 32.33
C PRO A 332 -13.72 22.21 30.81
N GLU A 333 -12.63 22.01 30.07
CA GLU A 333 -12.59 22.16 28.60
C GLU A 333 -13.42 21.07 27.89
N LEU A 334 -13.30 19.83 28.38
CA LEU A 334 -14.03 18.68 27.84
C LEU A 334 -15.52 18.75 28.21
N LYS A 335 -15.84 19.25 29.41
CA LYS A 335 -17.21 19.53 29.84
C LYS A 335 -17.87 20.60 28.98
N ALA A 336 -17.17 21.68 28.65
CA ALA A 336 -17.66 22.73 27.76
C ALA A 336 -17.87 22.22 26.33
N MET A 337 -17.02 21.30 25.85
CA MET A 337 -17.19 20.64 24.55
C MET A 337 -18.45 19.78 24.52
N TYR A 338 -18.64 18.88 25.51
CA TYR A 338 -19.85 18.06 25.59
C TYR A 338 -21.13 18.89 25.73
N GLN A 339 -21.08 20.01 26.46
CA GLN A 339 -22.21 20.92 26.58
C GLN A 339 -22.60 21.55 25.24
N ARG A 340 -21.63 21.99 24.41
CA ARG A 340 -21.91 22.55 23.09
C ARG A 340 -22.58 21.54 22.15
N VAL A 341 -22.14 20.28 22.21
CA VAL A 341 -22.74 19.20 21.40
C VAL A 341 -24.15 18.91 21.87
N LEU A 342 -24.39 18.88 23.19
CA LEU A 342 -25.71 18.69 23.77
C LEU A 342 -26.68 19.83 23.39
N ASP A 343 -26.23 21.09 23.45
CA ASP A 343 -27.03 22.26 23.08
C ASP A 343 -27.43 22.23 21.60
N GLY A 344 -26.55 21.74 20.72
CA GLY A 344 -26.84 21.56 19.29
C GLY A 344 -27.84 20.44 18.97
N LEU A 345 -28.03 19.48 19.89
CA LEU A 345 -28.97 18.35 19.72
C LEU A 345 -30.35 18.61 20.36
N VAL A 346 -30.43 19.54 21.32
CA VAL A 346 -31.68 19.95 21.98
C VAL A 346 -32.29 21.20 21.30
N GLY A 347 -31.49 21.94 20.52
CA GLY A 347 -31.88 23.17 19.81
C GLY A 347 -32.66 22.99 18.52
#